data_AF-A0A3L7QJH5-F1
#
_entry.id   AF-A0A3L7QJH5-F1
#
_cell.length_a   1.000
_cell.length_b   1.000
_cell.length_c   1.000
_cell.angle_alpha   90.00
_cell.angle_beta   90.00
_cell.angle_gamma   90.00
#
_symmetry.space_group_name_H-M   'P 1'
#
loop_
_entity.id
_entity.type
_entity.pdbx_description
1 polymer ?
#
loop_
_entity_poly.entity_id
_entity_poly.type
_entity_poly.pdbx_seq_one_letter_code
_entity_poly.pdbx_strand_id
1 'polypeptide(L)'
;MNTSTDQPSLAETPVDEAQYKPDLELSDRYQQFSSELLRLALLGMAGIGFLISDVVLSKEHPLYLAMLRDARWFLVVSIICLSLAVGGALAHRYLATDCISDEIHFLRELKRSGRDTARRVHGFFRWKLKVCAWLLMATCGLLFAGAAFAAASFSVVLF
;
A
#
# COMPACT_ATOMS: atom_id res chain seq x y z
N MET A 1 -47.59 26.35 13.14
CA MET A 1 -46.47 25.57 13.69
C MET A 1 -45.83 24.82 12.52
N ASN A 2 -45.18 25.57 11.62
CA ASN A 2 -44.61 25.05 10.38
C ASN A 2 -43.17 25.58 10.28
N THR A 3 -42.19 24.68 10.33
CA THR A 3 -40.92 24.79 9.60
C THR A 3 -40.35 23.39 9.51
N SER A 4 -40.88 22.61 8.56
CA SER A 4 -40.18 21.45 8.01
C SER A 4 -38.87 21.97 7.41
N THR A 5 -37.77 21.64 8.09
CA THR A 5 -36.41 21.79 7.60
C THR A 5 -36.21 20.84 6.42
N ASP A 6 -36.64 21.24 5.23
CA ASP A 6 -36.22 20.64 3.96
C ASP A 6 -34.78 21.10 3.69
N GLN A 7 -33.83 20.59 4.47
CA GLN A 7 -32.43 20.65 4.05
C GLN A 7 -32.22 19.49 3.07
N PRO A 8 -31.86 19.78 1.80
CA PRO A 8 -31.67 18.74 0.81
C PRO A 8 -30.63 17.72 1.30
N SER A 9 -30.88 16.45 0.99
CA SER A 9 -30.00 15.35 1.37
C SER A 9 -28.60 15.60 0.81
N LEU A 10 -27.55 15.16 1.52
CA LEU A 10 -26.16 15.25 1.06
C LEU A 10 -25.95 14.60 -0.32
N ALA A 11 -26.86 13.71 -0.74
CA ALA A 11 -26.87 13.10 -2.06
C ALA A 11 -27.33 14.03 -3.20
N GLU A 12 -28.06 15.11 -2.90
CA GLU A 12 -28.73 15.95 -3.92
C GLU A 12 -27.95 17.21 -4.29
N THR A 13 -26.82 17.49 -3.62
CA THR A 13 -26.01 18.67 -3.96
C THR A 13 -25.05 18.33 -5.12
N PRO A 14 -25.24 18.91 -6.33
CA PRO A 14 -24.35 18.63 -7.45
C PRO A 14 -22.97 19.24 -7.15
N VAL A 15 -21.94 18.40 -7.02
CA VAL A 15 -20.55 18.86 -6.91
C VAL A 15 -19.98 18.95 -8.32
N ASP A 16 -19.29 20.05 -8.62
CA ASP A 16 -18.64 20.24 -9.92
C ASP A 16 -17.51 19.23 -10.10
N GLU A 17 -17.69 18.32 -11.06
CA GLU A 17 -16.74 17.27 -11.43
C GLU A 17 -15.37 17.80 -11.81
N ALA A 18 -15.29 19.03 -12.34
CA ALA A 18 -14.02 19.61 -12.76
C ALA A 18 -13.03 19.81 -11.60
N GLN A 19 -13.52 19.94 -10.36
CA GLN A 19 -12.68 20.29 -9.20
C GLN A 19 -11.98 19.08 -8.56
N TYR A 20 -12.60 17.90 -8.58
CA TYR A 20 -12.06 16.70 -7.91
C TYR A 20 -11.53 15.64 -8.88
N LYS A 21 -11.79 15.79 -10.19
CA LYS A 21 -11.31 14.88 -11.24
C LYS A 21 -9.78 14.72 -11.26
N PRO A 22 -8.95 15.78 -11.11
CA PRO A 22 -7.49 15.63 -11.09
C PRO A 22 -7.00 14.79 -9.90
N ASP A 23 -7.63 14.95 -8.74
CA ASP A 23 -7.25 14.24 -7.51
C ASP A 23 -7.69 12.77 -7.55
N LEU A 24 -8.85 12.48 -8.14
CA LEU A 24 -9.28 11.12 -8.49
C LEU A 24 -8.29 10.45 -9.43
N GLU A 25 -7.90 11.11 -10.52
CA GLU A 25 -6.96 10.55 -11.49
C GLU A 25 -5.60 10.27 -10.86
N LEU A 26 -5.13 11.17 -9.98
CA LEU A 26 -3.89 10.97 -9.24
C LEU A 26 -3.99 9.75 -8.30
N SER A 27 -5.11 9.63 -7.57
CA SER A 27 -5.35 8.50 -6.67
C SER A 27 -5.40 7.16 -7.42
N ASP A 28 -6.07 7.12 -8.57
CA ASP A 28 -6.13 5.93 -9.43
C ASP A 28 -4.73 5.50 -9.88
N ARG A 29 -3.86 6.45 -10.27
CA ARG A 29 -2.47 6.15 -10.64
C ARG A 29 -1.68 5.58 -9.46
N TYR A 30 -1.83 6.14 -8.26
CA TYR A 30 -1.18 5.59 -7.05
C TYR A 30 -1.70 4.19 -6.70
N GLN A 31 -3.00 3.95 -6.85
CA GLN A 31 -3.59 2.63 -6.60
C GLN A 31 -3.11 1.58 -7.61
N GLN A 32 -2.95 1.95 -8.88
CA GLN A 32 -2.35 1.10 -9.91
C GLN A 32 -0.90 0.74 -9.55
N PHE A 33 -0.07 1.74 -9.24
CA PHE A 33 1.32 1.51 -8.84
C PHE A 33 1.43 0.62 -7.59
N SER A 34 0.59 0.86 -6.58
CA SER A 34 0.51 0.00 -5.39
C SER A 34 0.11 -1.43 -5.73
N SER A 35 -0.75 -1.65 -6.73
CA SER A 35 -1.10 -2.99 -7.20
C SER A 35 0.07 -3.68 -7.89
N GLU A 36 0.92 -2.95 -8.61
CA GLU A 36 2.12 -3.51 -9.22
C GLU A 36 3.15 -3.91 -8.16
N LEU A 37 3.38 -3.06 -7.17
CA LEU A 37 4.24 -3.38 -6.02
C LEU A 37 3.76 -4.63 -5.27
N LEU A 38 2.45 -4.75 -5.04
CA LEU A 38 1.86 -5.93 -4.40
C LEU A 38 2.11 -7.19 -5.23
N ARG A 39 1.89 -7.14 -6.55
CA ARG A 39 2.17 -8.26 -7.45
C ARG A 39 3.64 -8.65 -7.42
N LEU A 40 4.54 -7.68 -7.42
CA LEU A 40 5.98 -7.93 -7.39
C LEU A 40 6.43 -8.54 -6.06
N ALA A 41 5.86 -8.09 -4.94
CA ALA A 41 6.11 -8.66 -3.62
C ALA A 41 5.61 -10.11 -3.52
N LEU A 42 4.39 -10.38 -3.99
CA LEU A 42 3.82 -11.74 -4.05
C LEU A 42 4.65 -12.65 -4.96
N LEU A 43 5.10 -12.14 -6.11
CA LEU A 43 5.99 -12.87 -7.02
C LEU A 43 7.32 -13.22 -6.32
N GLY A 44 7.91 -12.28 -5.58
CA GLY A 44 9.11 -12.52 -4.79
C GLY A 44 8.92 -13.62 -3.74
N MET A 45 7.82 -13.57 -2.99
CA MET A 45 7.49 -14.62 -2.00
C MET A 45 7.23 -15.97 -2.66
N ALA A 46 6.50 -16.01 -3.77
CA ALA A 46 6.25 -17.23 -4.53
C ALA A 46 7.55 -17.83 -5.07
N GLY A 47 8.46 -16.99 -5.60
CA GLY A 47 9.78 -17.41 -6.04
C GLY A 47 10.60 -18.02 -4.92
N ILE A 48 10.68 -17.35 -3.75
CA ILE A 48 11.38 -17.89 -2.58
C ILE A 48 10.77 -19.22 -2.13
N GLY A 49 9.44 -19.31 -2.05
CA GLY A 49 8.74 -20.53 -1.68
C GLY A 49 9.03 -21.68 -2.64
N PHE A 50 8.98 -21.40 -3.95
CA PHE A 50 9.32 -22.38 -4.99
C PHE A 50 10.77 -22.86 -4.87
N LEU A 51 11.73 -21.95 -4.69
CA LEU A 51 13.14 -22.32 -4.52
C LEU A 51 13.36 -23.18 -3.26
N ILE A 52 12.72 -22.85 -2.14
CA ILE A 52 12.79 -23.68 -0.93
C ILE A 52 12.19 -25.07 -1.22
N SER A 53 11.01 -25.12 -1.83
CA SER A 53 10.36 -26.40 -2.15
C SER A 53 11.23 -27.26 -3.06
N ASP A 54 11.82 -26.70 -4.12
CA ASP A 54 12.66 -27.47 -5.02
C ASP A 54 13.98 -27.93 -4.36
N VAL A 55 14.65 -27.04 -3.61
CA VAL A 55 15.93 -27.39 -2.97
C VAL A 55 15.74 -28.35 -1.80
N VAL A 56 14.70 -28.19 -0.98
CA VAL A 56 14.47 -28.99 0.23
C VAL A 56 13.77 -30.31 -0.07
N LEU A 57 12.82 -30.34 -1.02
CA LEU A 57 12.03 -31.55 -1.31
C LEU A 57 12.63 -32.40 -2.43
N SER A 58 13.30 -31.79 -3.43
CA SER A 58 13.81 -32.53 -4.59
C SER A 58 15.25 -33.02 -4.44
N LYS A 59 16.07 -32.38 -3.60
CA LYS A 59 17.50 -32.67 -3.49
C LYS A 59 17.86 -32.99 -2.03
N GLU A 60 17.77 -34.26 -1.66
CA GLU A 60 18.25 -34.80 -0.37
C GLU A 60 19.79 -34.77 -0.24
N HIS A 61 20.43 -33.65 -0.61
CA HIS A 61 21.87 -33.48 -0.46
C HIS A 61 22.17 -32.78 0.87
N PRO A 62 22.87 -33.44 1.81
CA PRO A 62 23.10 -32.91 3.16
C PRO A 62 23.93 -31.63 3.18
N LEU A 63 24.68 -31.35 2.11
CA LEU A 63 25.52 -30.16 1.96
C LEU A 63 24.68 -28.89 1.76
N TYR A 64 23.60 -28.95 0.98
CA TYR A 64 22.68 -27.83 0.78
C TYR A 64 21.88 -27.52 2.04
N LEU A 65 21.47 -28.54 2.80
CA LEU A 65 20.79 -28.35 4.08
C LEU A 65 21.65 -27.65 5.12
N ALA A 66 22.97 -27.93 5.15
CA ALA A 66 23.90 -27.25 6.03
C ALA A 66 24.07 -25.76 5.65
N MET A 67 24.21 -25.45 4.36
CA MET A 67 24.31 -24.08 3.86
C MET A 67 23.00 -23.28 4.07
N LEU A 68 21.83 -23.91 3.86
CA LEU A 68 20.53 -23.32 4.18
C LEU A 68 20.38 -23.03 5.69
N ARG A 69 20.96 -23.87 6.55
CA ARG A 69 20.94 -23.65 8.00
C ARG A 69 21.68 -22.38 8.39
N ASP A 70 22.80 -22.09 7.74
CA ASP A 70 23.57 -20.87 7.97
C ASP A 70 22.90 -19.64 7.34
N ALA A 71 22.28 -19.79 6.17
CA ALA A 71 21.54 -18.72 5.49
C ALA A 71 20.11 -18.48 6.05
N ARG A 72 19.65 -19.28 7.01
CA ARG A 72 18.26 -19.25 7.53
C ARG A 72 17.82 -17.85 7.98
N TRP A 73 18.72 -17.09 8.59
CA TRP A 73 18.42 -15.78 9.14
C TRP A 73 18.16 -14.76 8.04
N PHE A 74 18.94 -14.79 6.96
CA PHE A 74 18.72 -13.92 5.80
C PHE A 74 17.39 -14.24 5.12
N LEU A 75 17.05 -15.53 5.03
CA LEU A 75 15.80 -15.98 4.44
C LEU A 75 14.60 -15.50 5.27
N VAL A 76 14.62 -15.71 6.59
CA VAL A 76 13.56 -15.22 7.48
C VAL A 76 13.40 -13.70 7.41
N VAL A 77 14.52 -12.96 7.42
CA VAL A 77 14.50 -11.49 7.28
C VAL A 77 13.87 -11.08 5.94
N SER A 78 14.22 -11.76 4.84
CA SER A 78 13.64 -11.47 3.52
C SER A 78 12.11 -11.67 3.48
N ILE A 79 11.61 -12.76 4.08
CA ILE A 79 10.17 -13.07 4.15
C ILE A 79 9.44 -12.02 4.99
N ILE A 80 10.00 -11.63 6.14
CA ILE A 80 9.42 -10.60 7.00
C ILE A 80 9.37 -9.26 6.25
N CYS A 81 10.45 -8.86 5.58
CA CYS A 81 10.48 -7.63 4.78
C CYS A 81 9.45 -7.64 3.65
N LEU A 82 9.34 -8.75 2.90
CA LEU A 82 8.35 -8.89 1.83
C LEU A 82 6.92 -8.90 2.38
N SER A 83 6.68 -9.56 3.51
CA SER A 83 5.36 -9.57 4.17
C SER A 83 4.96 -8.18 4.64
N LEU A 84 5.90 -7.42 5.22
CA LEU A 84 5.67 -6.02 5.61
C LEU A 84 5.45 -5.12 4.39
N ALA A 85 6.15 -5.36 3.28
CA ALA A 85 5.92 -4.64 2.03
C ALA A 85 4.51 -4.90 1.47
N VAL A 86 4.06 -6.16 1.46
CA VAL A 86 2.68 -6.55 1.10
C VAL A 86 1.66 -5.87 2.00
N GLY A 87 1.85 -5.98 3.32
CA GLY A 87 0.96 -5.38 4.31
C GLY A 87 0.87 -3.87 4.17
N GLY A 88 2.00 -3.18 3.97
CA GLY A 88 2.02 -1.75 3.75
C GLY A 88 1.39 -1.33 2.43
N ALA A 89 1.56 -2.10 1.34
CA ALA A 89 0.88 -1.82 0.06
C ALA A 89 -0.65 -1.96 0.19
N LEU A 90 -1.12 -2.97 0.92
CA LEU A 90 -2.54 -3.15 1.25
C LEU A 90 -3.07 -2.00 2.12
N ALA A 91 -2.33 -1.62 3.15
CA ALA A 91 -2.71 -0.52 4.04
C ALA A 91 -2.77 0.81 3.29
N HIS A 92 -1.80 1.09 2.41
CA HIS A 92 -1.81 2.26 1.52
C HIS A 92 -3.08 2.29 0.66
N ARG A 93 -3.44 1.17 0.04
CA ARG A 93 -4.66 1.06 -0.78
C ARG A 93 -5.93 1.31 0.03
N TYR A 94 -6.00 0.80 1.25
CA TYR A 94 -7.14 1.01 2.14
C TYR A 94 -7.28 2.50 2.51
N LEU A 95 -6.18 3.13 2.93
CA LEU A 95 -6.16 4.56 3.28
C LEU A 95 -6.47 5.46 2.09
N ALA A 96 -5.99 5.13 0.89
CA ALA A 96 -6.28 5.89 -0.33
C ALA A 96 -7.78 5.84 -0.68
N THR A 97 -8.39 4.67 -0.55
CA THR A 97 -9.84 4.49 -0.82
C THR A 97 -10.69 5.26 0.19
N ASP A 98 -10.34 5.18 1.47
CA ASP A 98 -11.03 5.92 2.53
C ASP A 98 -10.87 7.43 2.36
N CYS A 99 -9.70 7.90 1.91
CA CYS A 99 -9.50 9.32 1.62
C CYS A 99 -10.46 9.82 0.54
N ILE A 100 -10.58 9.14 -0.60
CA ILE A 100 -11.51 9.60 -1.67
C ILE A 100 -12.94 9.74 -1.14
N SER A 101 -13.39 8.78 -0.31
CA SER A 101 -14.72 8.81 0.28
C SER A 101 -14.90 10.00 1.22
N ASP A 102 -13.91 10.25 2.09
CA ASP A 102 -13.87 11.43 2.97
C ASP A 102 -13.86 12.74 2.16
N GLU A 103 -13.16 12.79 1.02
CA GLU A 103 -13.06 13.98 0.17
C GLU A 103 -14.40 14.36 -0.43
N ILE A 104 -15.14 13.39 -0.97
CA ILE A 104 -16.45 13.62 -1.58
C ILE A 104 -17.44 14.10 -0.51
N HIS A 105 -17.42 13.48 0.67
CA HIS A 105 -18.23 13.94 1.81
C HIS A 105 -17.87 15.37 2.23
N PHE A 106 -16.58 15.69 2.25
CA PHE A 106 -16.10 17.01 2.59
C PHE A 106 -16.46 18.08 1.54
N LEU A 107 -16.36 17.78 0.24
CA LEU A 107 -16.76 18.71 -0.82
C LEU A 107 -18.25 19.05 -0.76
N ARG A 108 -19.09 18.06 -0.42
CA ARG A 108 -20.53 18.26 -0.18
C ARG A 108 -20.78 19.15 1.04
N GLU A 109 -20.08 18.91 2.14
CA GLU A 109 -20.23 19.71 3.35
C GLU A 109 -19.67 21.14 3.19
N LEU A 110 -18.58 21.31 2.44
CA LEU A 110 -17.99 22.61 2.14
C LEU A 110 -18.96 23.50 1.37
N LYS A 111 -19.70 22.92 0.41
CA LYS A 111 -20.74 23.64 -0.35
C LYS A 111 -21.88 24.12 0.55
N ARG A 112 -22.14 23.44 1.68
CA ARG A 112 -23.19 23.75 2.65
C ARG A 112 -22.74 24.71 3.75
N SER A 113 -21.56 24.50 4.33
CA SER A 113 -21.08 25.18 5.55
C SER A 113 -20.19 26.41 5.30
N GLY A 114 -19.72 26.64 4.08
CA GLY A 114 -18.92 27.82 3.72
C GLY A 114 -17.41 27.69 3.97
N ARG A 115 -16.68 28.76 3.62
CA ARG A 115 -15.22 28.75 3.36
C ARG A 115 -14.32 28.53 4.58
N ASP A 116 -14.82 28.71 5.80
CA ASP A 116 -14.03 28.63 7.04
C ASP A 116 -13.76 27.19 7.49
N THR A 117 -14.71 26.28 7.26
CA THR A 117 -14.55 24.83 7.50
C THR A 117 -13.50 24.25 6.53
N ALA A 118 -13.35 24.87 5.35
CA ALA A 118 -12.44 24.42 4.30
C ALA A 118 -10.98 24.35 4.76
N ARG A 119 -10.51 25.40 5.43
CA ARG A 119 -9.08 25.56 5.77
C ARG A 119 -8.59 24.55 6.79
N ARG A 120 -9.42 24.20 7.78
CA ARG A 120 -9.03 23.24 8.84
C ARG A 120 -8.88 21.83 8.27
N VAL A 121 -9.81 21.43 7.41
CA VAL A 121 -9.83 20.07 6.87
C VAL A 121 -8.76 19.87 5.80
N HIS A 122 -8.45 20.91 5.02
CA HIS A 122 -7.38 20.83 4.01
C HIS A 122 -6.01 20.47 4.62
N GLY A 123 -5.74 20.92 5.85
CA GLY A 123 -4.53 20.53 6.59
C GLY A 123 -4.50 19.05 6.97
N PHE A 124 -5.64 18.51 7.42
CA PHE A 124 -5.79 17.09 7.76
C PHE A 124 -5.60 16.19 6.54
N PHE A 125 -6.18 16.59 5.40
CA PHE A 125 -6.07 15.85 4.14
C PHE A 125 -4.63 15.77 3.63
N ARG A 126 -3.90 16.90 3.65
CA ARG A 126 -2.47 16.93 3.29
C ARG A 126 -1.62 16.05 4.20
N TRP A 127 -1.99 15.95 5.48
CA TRP A 127 -1.28 15.07 6.41
C TRP A 127 -1.52 13.59 6.07
N LYS A 128 -2.77 13.18 5.83
CA LYS A 128 -3.10 11.82 5.37
C LYS A 128 -2.35 11.45 4.07
N LEU A 129 -2.33 12.34 3.07
CA LEU A 129 -1.60 12.13 1.83
C LEU A 129 -0.09 11.98 2.05
N LYS A 130 0.51 12.78 2.94
CA LYS A 130 1.92 12.65 3.31
C LYS A 130 2.21 11.31 3.99
N VAL A 131 1.37 10.89 4.92
CA VAL A 131 1.50 9.56 5.57
C VAL A 131 1.42 8.47 4.52
N CYS A 132 0.45 8.55 3.60
CA CYS A 132 0.27 7.61 2.49
C CYS A 132 1.54 7.52 1.63
N ALA A 133 2.05 8.66 1.16
CA ALA A 133 3.28 8.73 0.36
C ALA A 133 4.50 8.19 1.12
N TRP A 134 4.61 8.47 2.42
CA TRP A 134 5.70 7.96 3.25
C TRP A 134 5.62 6.44 3.43
N LEU A 135 4.40 5.91 3.58
CA LEU A 135 4.13 4.46 3.64
C LEU A 135 4.51 3.77 2.33
N LEU A 136 4.20 4.39 1.19
CA LEU A 136 4.58 3.90 -0.13
C LEU A 136 6.11 3.88 -0.31
N MET A 137 6.80 4.93 0.11
CA MET A 137 8.26 4.98 0.08
C MET A 137 8.88 3.90 1.00
N ALA A 138 8.32 3.71 2.20
CA ALA A 138 8.78 2.69 3.14
C ALA A 138 8.58 1.26 2.60
N THR A 139 7.43 0.98 1.98
CA THR A 139 7.15 -0.33 1.37
C THR A 139 8.06 -0.63 0.18
N CYS A 140 8.33 0.36 -0.65
CA CYS A 140 9.32 0.24 -1.73
C CYS A 140 10.70 -0.11 -1.18
N GLY A 141 11.16 0.61 -0.14
CA GLY A 141 12.43 0.32 0.53
C GLY A 141 12.49 -1.09 1.13
N LEU A 142 11.43 -1.52 1.81
CA LEU A 142 11.30 -2.88 2.37
C LEU A 142 11.32 -3.96 1.28
N LEU A 143 10.68 -3.70 0.14
CA LEU A 143 10.65 -4.62 -0.99
C LEU A 143 12.05 -4.80 -1.60
N PHE A 144 12.76 -3.70 -1.85
CA PHE A 144 14.13 -3.75 -2.36
C PHE A 144 15.08 -4.44 -1.37
N ALA A 145 14.97 -4.12 -0.07
CA ALA A 145 15.76 -4.76 0.96
C ALA A 145 15.47 -6.27 1.03
N GLY A 146 14.18 -6.67 1.02
CA GLY A 146 13.77 -8.07 1.03
C GLY A 146 14.30 -8.84 -0.19
N ALA A 147 14.20 -8.25 -1.38
CA ALA A 147 14.75 -8.83 -2.61
C ALA A 147 16.29 -8.97 -2.56
N ALA A 148 16.99 -7.96 -2.05
CA ALA A 148 18.44 -7.99 -1.91
C ALA A 148 18.90 -9.07 -0.91
N PHE A 149 18.22 -9.19 0.24
CA PHE A 149 18.52 -10.25 1.21
C PHE A 149 18.23 -11.65 0.67
N ALA A 150 17.13 -11.81 -0.07
CA ALA A 150 16.84 -13.06 -0.76
C ALA A 150 17.97 -13.41 -1.74
N ALA A 151 18.36 -12.47 -2.61
CA ALA A 151 19.46 -12.68 -3.56
C ALA A 151 20.80 -12.99 -2.87
N ALA A 152 21.13 -12.30 -1.78
CA ALA A 152 22.32 -12.57 -0.99
C ALA A 152 22.29 -13.98 -0.36
N SER A 153 21.15 -14.40 0.17
CA SER A 153 20.99 -15.74 0.76
C SER A 153 21.26 -16.84 -0.27
N PHE A 154 20.77 -16.70 -1.50
CA PHE A 154 21.03 -17.65 -2.58
C PHE A 154 22.46 -17.58 -3.10
N SER A 155 23.06 -16.40 -3.14
CA SER A 155 24.47 -16.24 -3.55
C SER A 155 25.41 -16.97 -2.59
N VAL A 156 25.11 -16.95 -1.28
CA VAL A 156 25.88 -17.69 -0.26
C VAL A 156 25.67 -19.20 -0.36
N VAL A 157 24.50 -19.66 -0.79
CA VAL A 157 24.22 -21.10 -0.97
C VAL A 157 24.84 -21.65 -2.26
N LEU A 158 25.05 -20.81 -3.28
CA LEU A 158 25.61 -21.20 -4.57
C LEU A 158 27.15 -21.24 -4.61
N PHE A 159 27.83 -20.51 -3.73
CA PHE A 159 29.30 -20.44 -3.60
C PHE A 159 29.81 -21.29 -2.44
#